data_AF-A0A1X7S0D1-F1
#
_entry.id   AF-A0A1X7S0D1-F1
#
_cell.length_a   1.000
_cell.length_b   1.000
_cell.length_c   1.000
_cell.angle_alpha   90.00
_cell.angle_beta   90.00
_cell.angle_gamma   90.00
#
_symmetry.space_group_name_H-M   'P 1'
#
loop_
_entity.id
_entity.type
_entity.pdbx_description
1 polymer ?
#
loop_
_entity_poly.entity_id
_entity_poly.type
_entity_poly.pdbx_seq_one_letter_code
_entity_poly.pdbx_strand_id
1 'polypeptide(L)'
;MFPSLGQDSSSTDDHTRYLQRHHCTTTPDYLPAIADPVLLGAWLFVKLKPWGVNHCWPDDRWLDRPIRTFVRPEVEVLQLREIVYQALRKAGSSPNIINDPFFPDAIIMFTFYMSMTDGWASGLQQVEFLVLLASARMQTAASGASEAYRTTVAVDAFRTVLSRYVKSEYVLALEGMFTMAQTIMRNSAMDTIEAEFDDCGQPVWKRVYLLDSAGWYQCYKEPLLEIKCLAESIPRNIERVHEVVEDV
;
A
#
# COMPACT_ATOMS: atom_id res chain seq x y z
N MET A 1 -15.25 49.65 56.11
CA MET A 1 -15.21 50.86 55.27
C MET A 1 -14.36 50.53 54.05
N PHE A 2 -14.97 50.36 52.86
CA PHE A 2 -14.27 50.30 51.56
C PHE A 2 -14.36 51.70 50.92
N PRO A 3 -13.36 52.14 50.11
CA PRO A 3 -13.25 51.82 48.65
C PRO A 3 -11.80 51.50 48.19
N SER A 4 -11.48 50.66 47.19
CA SER A 4 -11.64 50.74 45.70
C SER A 4 -10.83 51.90 45.06
N LEU A 5 -10.06 51.83 43.96
CA LEU A 5 -9.86 50.89 42.83
C LEU A 5 -8.59 51.33 42.02
N GLY A 6 -8.02 50.44 41.20
CA GLY A 6 -7.09 50.73 40.07
C GLY A 6 -5.84 49.82 40.05
N GLN A 7 -5.79 48.67 39.35
CA GLN A 7 -5.51 48.46 37.90
C GLN A 7 -4.25 49.21 37.42
N ASP A 8 -3.23 48.63 36.76
CA ASP A 8 -3.15 47.41 35.94
C ASP A 8 -1.68 46.91 35.79
N SER A 9 -1.59 45.65 35.36
CA SER A 9 -0.61 45.07 34.42
C SER A 9 0.87 44.93 34.80
N SER A 10 1.30 43.69 35.06
CA SER A 10 2.59 43.14 34.58
C SER A 10 2.71 41.65 34.96
N SER A 11 1.74 40.83 34.55
CA SER A 11 1.81 39.37 34.71
C SER A 11 1.91 38.62 33.38
N THR A 12 2.20 39.32 32.29
CA THR A 12 2.28 38.79 30.92
C THR A 12 3.70 38.41 30.46
N ASP A 13 4.72 38.49 31.32
CA ASP A 13 6.11 38.28 30.89
C ASP A 13 6.70 36.89 31.18
N ASP A 14 6.08 36.08 32.03
CA ASP A 14 6.55 34.71 32.32
C ASP A 14 5.83 33.61 31.52
N HIS A 15 4.61 33.85 31.03
CA HIS A 15 3.94 32.88 30.14
C HIS A 15 4.44 32.93 28.70
N THR A 16 4.93 34.08 28.24
CA THR A 16 5.46 34.26 26.88
C THR A 16 6.84 33.59 26.73
N ARG A 17 7.63 33.51 27.81
CA ARG A 17 8.93 32.80 27.82
C ARG A 17 8.81 31.29 27.94
N TYR A 18 7.71 30.76 28.48
CA TYR A 18 7.43 29.32 28.49
C TYR A 18 6.95 28.83 27.11
N LEU A 19 6.25 29.68 26.36
CA LEU A 19 5.78 29.37 25.00
C LEU A 19 6.85 29.56 23.91
N GLN A 20 7.88 30.37 24.15
CA GLN A 20 8.98 30.57 23.19
C GLN A 20 10.12 29.54 23.28
N ARG A 21 10.18 28.70 24.32
CA ARG A 21 11.17 27.60 24.43
C ARG A 21 10.75 26.29 23.78
N HIS A 22 9.53 26.21 23.23
CA HIS A 22 9.04 25.05 22.48
C HIS A 22 8.93 25.28 20.97
N HIS A 23 9.40 26.43 20.45
CA HIS A 23 9.42 26.73 19.01
C HIS A 23 10.79 26.57 18.36
N CYS A 24 11.50 25.51 18.72
CA CYS A 24 12.56 24.95 17.88
C CYS A 24 12.50 23.43 17.99
N THR A 25 11.37 22.86 17.55
CA THR A 25 11.42 21.48 17.06
C THR A 25 12.04 21.55 15.68
N THR A 26 13.36 21.42 15.66
CA THR A 26 14.10 20.83 14.54
C THR A 26 13.20 19.82 13.84
N THR A 27 12.84 20.10 12.58
CA THR A 27 12.09 19.18 11.75
C THR A 27 12.79 17.83 11.79
N PRO A 28 12.18 16.78 12.38
CA PRO A 28 12.80 15.47 12.34
C PRO A 28 12.70 14.99 10.90
N ASP A 29 13.84 14.80 10.25
CA ASP A 29 13.93 13.83 9.18
C ASP A 29 13.49 12.47 9.73
N TYR A 30 12.86 11.67 8.87
CA TYR A 30 12.38 10.29 9.09
C TYR A 30 10.92 10.13 9.52
N LEU A 31 10.09 10.16 8.47
CA LEU A 31 8.82 9.48 8.24
C LEU A 31 7.60 9.93 9.09
N PRO A 32 6.51 10.44 8.48
CA PRO A 32 5.29 10.73 9.24
C PRO A 32 4.77 9.47 9.92
N ALA A 33 4.11 9.65 11.06
CA ALA A 33 3.41 8.64 11.88
C ALA A 33 2.25 7.94 11.15
N ILE A 34 2.52 7.36 9.98
CA ILE A 34 1.57 6.55 9.22
C ILE A 34 1.54 5.18 9.89
N ALA A 35 0.55 4.98 10.77
CA ALA A 35 0.29 3.67 11.38
C ALA A 35 -0.58 2.78 10.48
N ASP A 36 -1.24 3.37 9.49
CA ASP A 36 -2.15 2.70 8.57
C ASP A 36 -1.37 1.86 7.54
N PRO A 37 -1.57 0.53 7.48
CA PRO A 37 -0.84 -0.34 6.57
C PRO A 37 -1.06 -0.04 5.08
N VAL A 38 -2.23 0.49 4.70
CA VAL A 38 -2.55 0.83 3.30
C VAL A 38 -1.74 2.06 2.87
N LEU A 39 -1.74 3.11 3.70
CA LEU A 39 -0.93 4.31 3.46
C LEU A 39 0.57 3.98 3.43
N LEU A 40 1.05 3.12 4.33
CA LEU A 40 2.44 2.64 4.32
C LEU A 40 2.78 1.86 3.05
N GLY A 41 1.90 0.94 2.63
CA GLY A 41 2.06 0.18 1.40
C GLY A 41 2.10 1.07 0.16
N ALA A 42 1.20 2.05 0.08
CA ALA A 42 1.18 3.04 -1.00
C ALA A 42 2.50 3.83 -1.06
N TRP A 43 3.02 4.22 0.11
CA TRP A 43 4.27 4.97 0.18
C TRP A 43 5.47 4.13 -0.20
N LEU A 44 5.50 2.85 0.21
CA LEU A 44 6.50 1.89 -0.23
C LEU A 44 6.56 1.79 -1.75
N PHE A 45 5.41 1.82 -2.43
CA PHE A 45 5.34 1.83 -3.89
C PHE A 45 5.86 3.13 -4.47
N VAL A 46 5.50 4.27 -3.89
CA VAL A 46 6.02 5.55 -4.34
C VAL A 46 7.55 5.58 -4.26
N LYS A 47 8.13 5.03 -3.19
CA LYS A 47 9.59 4.93 -3.01
C LYS A 47 10.24 3.90 -3.91
N LEU A 48 9.59 2.76 -4.18
CA LEU A 48 10.08 1.75 -5.12
C LEU A 48 10.08 2.25 -6.57
N LYS A 49 9.13 3.15 -6.92
CA LYS A 49 8.91 3.69 -8.27
C LYS A 49 8.68 2.59 -9.32
N PRO A 50 7.61 1.78 -9.22
CA PRO A 50 7.29 0.73 -10.18
C PRO A 50 6.71 1.28 -11.48
N TRP A 51 7.33 2.31 -12.05
CA TRP A 51 6.92 2.98 -13.28
C TRP A 51 8.14 3.47 -14.08
N GLY A 52 7.88 4.00 -15.27
CA GLY A 52 8.89 4.34 -16.25
C GLY A 52 9.56 3.11 -16.86
N VAL A 53 10.63 3.34 -17.62
CA VAL A 53 11.31 2.32 -18.44
C VAL A 53 11.87 1.11 -17.66
N ASN A 54 11.97 1.20 -16.34
CA ASN A 54 12.50 0.15 -15.47
C ASN A 54 11.42 -0.46 -14.55
N HIS A 55 10.14 -0.32 -14.90
CA HIS A 55 9.07 -0.96 -14.15
C HIS A 55 9.23 -2.49 -14.14
N CYS A 56 8.63 -3.13 -13.14
CA CYS A 56 8.65 -4.59 -12.97
C CYS A 56 7.26 -5.24 -13.07
N TRP A 57 6.27 -4.52 -13.62
CA TRP A 57 4.94 -5.08 -13.91
C TRP A 57 4.94 -6.27 -14.87
N PRO A 58 3.93 -7.16 -14.77
CA PRO A 58 3.81 -8.32 -15.64
C PRO A 58 3.67 -7.98 -17.12
N ASP A 59 4.24 -8.82 -17.99
CA ASP A 59 4.09 -8.73 -19.44
C ASP A 59 4.27 -10.10 -20.11
N ASP A 60 4.13 -10.19 -21.44
CA ASP A 60 4.13 -11.47 -22.17
C ASP A 60 5.33 -12.37 -21.89
N ARG A 61 6.44 -11.79 -21.43
CA ARG A 61 7.63 -12.56 -21.04
C ARG A 61 7.36 -13.48 -19.86
N TRP A 62 6.33 -13.21 -19.05
CA TRP A 62 5.90 -14.05 -17.92
C TRP A 62 5.41 -15.43 -18.31
N LEU A 63 5.04 -15.63 -19.58
CA LEU A 63 4.70 -16.94 -20.12
C LEU A 63 5.92 -17.87 -20.19
N ASP A 64 7.11 -17.30 -20.40
CA ASP A 64 8.34 -18.06 -20.65
C ASP A 64 9.42 -17.84 -19.58
N ARG A 65 9.39 -16.71 -18.86
CA ARG A 65 10.44 -16.26 -17.93
C ARG A 65 9.86 -15.49 -16.73
N PRO A 66 10.41 -15.67 -15.52
CA PRO A 66 9.88 -15.04 -14.32
C PRO A 66 10.06 -13.52 -14.32
N ILE A 67 9.35 -12.87 -13.39
CA ILE A 67 9.36 -11.42 -13.12
C ILE A 67 10.78 -10.85 -13.13
N ARG A 68 10.96 -9.72 -13.81
CA ARG A 68 12.16 -8.90 -13.65
C ARG A 68 12.18 -8.34 -12.22
N THR A 69 13.19 -8.69 -11.44
CA THR A 69 13.36 -8.15 -10.10
C THR A 69 14.07 -6.80 -10.14
N PHE A 70 13.66 -5.87 -9.29
CA PHE A 70 14.44 -4.66 -9.03
C PHE A 70 15.83 -5.04 -8.54
N VAL A 71 16.86 -4.70 -9.33
CA VAL A 71 18.24 -5.19 -9.15
C VAL A 71 18.79 -4.86 -7.74
N ARG A 72 18.39 -3.72 -7.15
CA ARG A 72 18.73 -3.38 -5.77
C ARG A 72 17.87 -2.22 -5.26
N PRO A 73 16.88 -2.47 -4.39
CA PRO A 73 16.18 -1.39 -3.70
C PRO A 73 17.17 -0.58 -2.84
N GLU A 74 16.92 0.72 -2.72
CA GLU A 74 17.69 1.60 -1.83
C GLU A 74 17.47 1.21 -0.36
N VAL A 75 18.43 1.55 0.51
CA VAL A 75 18.36 1.20 1.94
C VAL A 75 17.09 1.73 2.60
N GLU A 76 16.66 2.95 2.25
CA GLU A 76 15.41 3.54 2.74
C GLU A 76 14.19 2.70 2.35
N VAL A 77 14.17 2.14 1.14
CA VAL A 77 13.07 1.29 0.65
C VAL A 77 13.03 -0.02 1.44
N LEU A 78 14.19 -0.58 1.78
CA LEU A 78 14.27 -1.79 2.60
C LEU A 78 13.84 -1.55 4.06
N GLN A 79 14.18 -0.38 4.63
CA GLN A 79 13.70 0.01 5.95
C GLN A 79 12.18 0.21 5.96
N LEU A 80 11.64 0.87 4.94
CA LEU A 80 10.20 1.07 4.80
C LEU A 80 9.45 -0.25 4.61
N ARG A 81 10.03 -1.20 3.86
CA ARG A 81 9.50 -2.58 3.74
C ARG A 81 9.34 -3.23 5.11
N GLU A 82 10.35 -3.14 5.98
CA GLU A 82 10.28 -3.72 7.33
C GLU A 82 9.17 -3.04 8.16
N ILE A 83 9.06 -1.72 8.09
CA ILE A 83 7.99 -0.97 8.77
C ILE A 83 6.61 -1.43 8.30
N VAL A 84 6.41 -1.58 6.98
CA VAL A 84 5.15 -2.07 6.40
C VAL A 84 4.86 -3.49 6.88
N TYR A 85 5.86 -4.37 6.88
CA TYR A 85 5.70 -5.75 7.36
C TYR A 85 5.27 -5.80 8.84
N GLN A 86 5.91 -5.01 9.71
CA GLN A 86 5.55 -4.95 11.12
C GLN A 86 4.14 -4.38 11.33
N ALA A 87 3.75 -3.36 10.56
CA ALA A 87 2.40 -2.80 10.60
C ALA A 87 1.34 -3.83 10.16
N LEU A 88 1.59 -4.56 9.07
CA LEU A 88 0.74 -5.64 8.59
C LEU A 88 0.60 -6.75 9.63
N ARG A 89 1.70 -7.18 10.24
CA ARG A 89 1.69 -8.22 11.28
C ARG A 89 0.88 -7.78 12.51
N LYS A 90 1.07 -6.53 12.94
CA LYS A 90 0.32 -5.97 14.07
C LYS A 90 -1.18 -5.89 13.77
N ALA A 91 -1.56 -5.35 12.61
CA ALA A 91 -2.95 -5.25 12.19
C ALA A 91 -3.59 -6.64 11.99
N GLY A 92 -2.86 -7.58 11.39
CA GLY A 92 -3.28 -8.96 11.17
C GLY A 92 -3.54 -9.76 12.45
N SER A 93 -2.97 -9.34 13.59
CA SER A 93 -3.25 -9.94 14.90
C SER A 93 -4.55 -9.45 15.55
N SER A 94 -5.22 -8.46 14.95
CA SER A 94 -6.48 -7.91 15.46
C SER A 94 -7.63 -8.92 15.30
N PRO A 95 -8.45 -9.17 16.34
CA PRO A 95 -9.62 -10.04 16.24
C PRO A 95 -10.64 -9.59 15.19
N ASN A 96 -10.68 -8.30 14.86
CA ASN A 96 -11.66 -7.72 13.95
C ASN A 96 -11.17 -7.60 12.50
N ILE A 97 -9.97 -8.10 12.20
CA ILE A 97 -9.33 -7.87 10.90
C ILE A 97 -10.12 -8.43 9.71
N ILE A 98 -10.89 -9.50 9.92
CA ILE A 98 -11.78 -10.12 8.91
C ILE A 98 -12.82 -9.13 8.37
N ASN A 99 -13.24 -8.18 9.22
CA ASN A 99 -14.25 -7.20 8.87
C ASN A 99 -13.66 -5.95 8.20
N ASP A 100 -12.34 -5.74 8.29
CA ASP A 100 -11.67 -4.60 7.67
C ASP A 100 -11.73 -4.71 6.13
N PRO A 101 -12.39 -3.77 5.43
CA PRO A 101 -12.54 -3.83 3.98
C PRO A 101 -11.26 -3.46 3.22
N PHE A 102 -10.33 -2.74 3.86
CA PHE A 102 -9.15 -2.14 3.21
C PHE A 102 -7.84 -2.81 3.61
N PHE A 103 -7.80 -3.59 4.69
CA PHE A 103 -6.64 -4.41 5.03
C PHE A 103 -6.16 -5.34 3.90
N PRO A 104 -7.04 -5.98 3.09
CA PRO A 104 -6.61 -6.71 1.90
C PRO A 104 -5.77 -5.86 0.94
N ASP A 105 -6.08 -4.57 0.78
CA ASP A 105 -5.32 -3.69 -0.12
C ASP A 105 -3.87 -3.50 0.35
N ALA A 106 -3.64 -3.45 1.66
CA ALA A 106 -2.31 -3.38 2.23
C ALA A 106 -1.49 -4.67 1.97
N ILE A 107 -2.13 -5.84 2.12
CA ILE A 107 -1.50 -7.13 1.80
C ILE A 107 -1.17 -7.20 0.32
N ILE A 108 -2.07 -6.76 -0.55
CA ILE A 108 -1.89 -6.78 -2.00
C ILE A 108 -0.73 -5.87 -2.42
N MET A 109 -0.65 -4.64 -1.90
CA MET A 109 0.50 -3.77 -2.17
C MET A 109 1.78 -4.48 -1.74
N PHE A 110 1.84 -4.98 -0.51
CA PHE A 110 3.04 -5.65 -0.02
C PHE A 110 3.40 -6.90 -0.84
N THR A 111 2.40 -7.65 -1.32
CA THR A 111 2.58 -8.78 -2.25
C THR A 111 3.25 -8.33 -3.54
N PHE A 112 2.71 -7.30 -4.21
CA PHE A 112 3.31 -6.78 -5.44
C PHE A 112 4.73 -6.26 -5.21
N TYR A 113 4.99 -5.59 -4.09
CA TYR A 113 6.34 -5.14 -3.74
C TYR A 113 7.30 -6.33 -3.64
N MET A 114 6.94 -7.38 -2.89
CA MET A 114 7.76 -8.58 -2.72
C MET A 114 7.97 -9.28 -4.07
N SER A 115 6.93 -9.38 -4.89
CA SER A 115 7.02 -9.97 -6.23
C SER A 115 7.94 -9.19 -7.16
N MET A 116 7.90 -7.87 -7.13
CA MET A 116 8.75 -7.01 -7.97
C MET A 116 10.21 -6.93 -7.50
N THR A 117 10.48 -7.14 -6.22
CA THR A 117 11.84 -7.03 -5.65
C THR A 117 12.53 -8.38 -5.53
N ASP A 118 11.80 -9.39 -5.04
CA ASP A 118 12.34 -10.70 -4.67
C ASP A 118 11.73 -11.84 -5.52
N GLY A 119 10.88 -11.52 -6.51
CA GLY A 119 10.25 -12.48 -7.43
C GLY A 119 8.92 -13.06 -6.95
N TRP A 120 8.13 -13.64 -7.86
CA TRP A 120 6.75 -14.12 -7.62
C TRP A 120 6.60 -15.00 -6.37
N ALA A 121 7.52 -15.96 -6.20
CA ALA A 121 7.49 -16.90 -5.09
C ALA A 121 7.54 -16.21 -3.72
N SER A 122 8.23 -15.07 -3.63
CA SER A 122 8.37 -14.28 -2.40
C SER A 122 7.05 -13.58 -2.00
N GLY A 123 6.16 -13.34 -2.97
CA GLY A 123 4.82 -12.80 -2.73
C GLY A 123 3.80 -13.86 -2.30
N LEU A 124 4.00 -15.14 -2.64
CA LEU A 124 2.99 -16.20 -2.46
C LEU A 124 2.51 -16.38 -1.01
N GLN A 125 3.38 -16.18 -0.02
CA GLN A 125 2.98 -16.26 1.39
C GLN A 125 1.93 -15.18 1.75
N GLN A 126 2.05 -14.00 1.15
CA GLN A 126 1.09 -12.91 1.35
C GLN A 126 -0.22 -13.20 0.62
N VAL A 127 -0.14 -13.83 -0.56
CA VAL A 127 -1.33 -14.30 -1.31
C VAL A 127 -2.07 -15.39 -0.52
N GLU A 128 -1.36 -16.34 0.09
CA GLU A 128 -1.98 -17.35 0.97
C GLU A 128 -2.79 -16.67 2.08
N PHE A 129 -2.19 -15.67 2.75
CA PHE A 129 -2.86 -14.94 3.81
C PHE A 129 -4.06 -14.12 3.30
N LEU A 130 -3.95 -13.50 2.13
CA LEU A 130 -5.04 -12.80 1.46
C LEU A 130 -6.23 -13.74 1.19
N VAL A 131 -5.98 -14.93 0.64
CA VAL A 131 -7.03 -15.93 0.35
C VAL A 131 -7.65 -16.47 1.64
N LEU A 132 -6.84 -16.73 2.67
CA LEU A 132 -7.35 -17.12 3.99
C LEU A 132 -8.33 -16.07 4.54
N LEU A 133 -7.94 -14.79 4.51
CA LEU A 133 -8.77 -13.68 4.99
C LEU A 133 -10.06 -13.54 4.19
N ALA A 134 -9.96 -13.60 2.86
CA ALA A 134 -11.12 -13.55 1.96
C ALA A 134 -12.07 -14.71 2.22
N SER A 135 -11.56 -15.94 2.33
CA SER A 135 -12.36 -17.13 2.63
C SER A 135 -13.07 -17.03 3.97
N ALA A 136 -12.37 -16.61 5.02
CA ALA A 136 -12.96 -16.39 6.35
C ALA A 136 -14.09 -15.35 6.29
N ARG A 137 -13.89 -14.24 5.57
CA ARG A 137 -14.91 -13.21 5.37
C ARG A 137 -16.13 -13.80 4.68
N MET A 138 -15.95 -14.56 3.59
CA MET A 138 -17.05 -15.17 2.85
C MET A 138 -17.88 -16.16 3.68
N GLN A 139 -17.26 -16.89 4.61
CA GLN A 139 -17.97 -17.82 5.51
C GLN A 139 -18.89 -17.12 6.51
N THR A 140 -18.57 -15.87 6.87
CA THR A 140 -19.30 -15.11 7.89
C THR A 140 -20.29 -14.08 7.33
N ALA A 141 -20.26 -13.84 6.03
CA ALA A 141 -20.90 -12.66 5.45
C ALA A 141 -22.27 -12.93 4.81
N ALA A 142 -23.10 -11.89 4.75
CA ALA A 142 -24.40 -11.92 4.12
C ALA A 142 -24.31 -11.94 2.57
N SER A 143 -25.45 -12.12 1.90
CA SER A 143 -25.56 -11.99 0.44
C SER A 143 -24.90 -10.69 -0.05
N GLY A 144 -24.07 -10.78 -1.09
CA GLY A 144 -23.35 -9.64 -1.69
C GLY A 144 -21.91 -9.41 -1.19
N ALA A 145 -21.42 -10.21 -0.24
CA ALA A 145 -20.07 -10.06 0.30
C ALA A 145 -18.94 -10.29 -0.72
N SER A 146 -19.13 -11.23 -1.65
CA SER A 146 -18.17 -11.51 -2.73
C SER A 146 -17.99 -10.28 -3.62
N GLU A 147 -19.09 -9.70 -4.10
CA GLU A 147 -19.06 -8.49 -4.93
C GLU A 147 -18.45 -7.30 -4.18
N ALA A 148 -18.82 -7.11 -2.91
CA ALA A 148 -18.24 -6.06 -2.08
C ALA A 148 -16.72 -6.26 -1.88
N TYR A 149 -16.26 -7.50 -1.68
CA TYR A 149 -14.82 -7.78 -1.57
C TYR A 149 -14.08 -7.50 -2.87
N ARG A 150 -14.66 -7.86 -4.03
CA ARG A 150 -14.04 -7.64 -5.36
C ARG A 150 -13.91 -6.15 -5.71
N THR A 151 -14.87 -5.32 -5.29
CA THR A 151 -14.98 -3.91 -5.72
C THR A 151 -14.47 -2.89 -4.70
N THR A 152 -14.34 -3.25 -3.42
CA THR A 152 -13.92 -2.28 -2.39
C THR A 152 -12.42 -2.07 -2.43
N VAL A 153 -11.99 -0.89 -2.90
CA VAL A 153 -10.58 -0.47 -2.96
C VAL A 153 -10.38 0.84 -2.19
N ALA A 154 -9.29 0.93 -1.43
CA ALA A 154 -8.90 2.10 -0.64
C ALA A 154 -8.35 3.28 -1.49
N VAL A 155 -9.12 3.70 -2.50
CA VAL A 155 -8.72 4.74 -3.47
C VAL A 155 -8.30 6.04 -2.77
N ASP A 156 -9.05 6.48 -1.76
CA ASP A 156 -8.76 7.73 -1.04
C ASP A 156 -7.45 7.67 -0.24
N ALA A 157 -7.10 6.49 0.30
CA ALA A 157 -5.83 6.29 0.98
C ALA A 157 -4.66 6.41 -0.02
N PHE A 158 -4.78 5.77 -1.19
CA PHE A 158 -3.80 5.91 -2.26
C PHE A 158 -3.66 7.36 -2.72
N ARG A 159 -4.78 8.04 -3.02
CA ARG A 159 -4.79 9.45 -3.42
C ARG A 159 -4.14 10.35 -2.37
N THR A 160 -4.34 10.06 -1.09
CA THR A 160 -3.71 10.81 0.01
C THR A 160 -2.19 10.72 -0.04
N VAL A 161 -1.63 9.54 -0.26
CA VAL A 161 -0.16 9.37 -0.38
C VAL A 161 0.35 10.01 -1.67
N LEU A 162 -0.30 9.71 -2.80
CA LEU A 162 0.11 10.23 -4.11
C LEU A 162 0.10 11.77 -4.14
N SER A 163 -0.93 12.40 -3.58
CA SER A 163 -1.04 13.87 -3.53
C SER A 163 0.02 14.54 -2.64
N ARG A 164 0.68 13.80 -1.73
CA ARG A 164 1.77 14.33 -0.90
C ARG A 164 3.13 14.21 -1.59
N TYR A 165 3.36 13.11 -2.29
CA TYR A 165 4.70 12.77 -2.77
C TYR A 165 4.88 12.88 -4.30
N VAL A 166 3.81 12.96 -5.06
CA VAL A 166 3.83 12.96 -6.53
C VAL A 166 3.23 14.25 -7.11
N LYS A 167 3.78 14.75 -8.21
CA LYS A 167 3.21 15.89 -8.95
C LYS A 167 1.78 15.61 -9.39
N SER A 168 0.93 16.63 -9.34
CA SER A 168 -0.53 16.52 -9.50
C SER A 168 -0.97 15.82 -10.78
N GLU A 169 -0.27 16.08 -11.89
CA GLU A 169 -0.59 15.58 -13.23
C GLU A 169 -0.44 14.06 -13.36
N TYR A 170 0.29 13.39 -12.46
CA TYR A 170 0.48 11.94 -12.48
C TYR A 170 -0.35 11.19 -11.43
N VAL A 171 -1.03 11.90 -10.53
CA VAL A 171 -1.81 11.27 -9.44
C VAL A 171 -2.88 10.34 -9.98
N LEU A 172 -3.64 10.77 -11.00
CA LEU A 172 -4.73 9.99 -11.57
C LEU A 172 -4.22 8.70 -12.24
N ALA A 173 -3.09 8.77 -12.96
CA ALA A 173 -2.51 7.61 -13.62
C ALA A 173 -2.02 6.56 -12.60
N LEU A 174 -1.34 7.00 -11.54
CA LEU A 174 -0.87 6.10 -10.48
C LEU A 174 -2.03 5.52 -9.65
N GLU A 175 -3.05 6.32 -9.37
CA GLU A 175 -4.27 5.85 -8.72
C GLU A 175 -4.97 4.77 -9.55
N GLY A 176 -5.05 4.98 -10.88
CA GLY A 176 -5.55 3.99 -11.82
C GLY A 176 -4.76 2.69 -11.77
N MET A 177 -3.43 2.77 -11.85
CA MET A 177 -2.56 1.59 -11.73
C MET A 177 -2.78 0.84 -10.42
N PHE A 178 -2.85 1.54 -9.28
CA PHE A 178 -3.05 0.91 -7.98
C PHE A 178 -4.43 0.25 -7.93
N THR A 179 -5.48 0.95 -8.36
CA THR A 179 -6.84 0.42 -8.36
C THR A 179 -6.96 -0.83 -9.21
N MET A 180 -6.38 -0.85 -10.41
CA MET A 180 -6.37 -2.03 -11.28
C MET A 180 -5.61 -3.19 -10.65
N ALA A 181 -4.43 -2.94 -10.07
CA ALA A 181 -3.64 -3.96 -9.39
C ALA A 181 -4.40 -4.59 -8.21
N GLN A 182 -5.10 -3.77 -7.42
CA GLN A 182 -5.96 -4.21 -6.32
C GLN A 182 -7.11 -5.09 -6.81
N THR A 183 -7.82 -4.64 -7.83
CA THR A 183 -8.94 -5.37 -8.43
C THR A 183 -8.50 -6.73 -8.97
N ILE A 184 -7.37 -6.80 -9.67
CA ILE A 184 -6.82 -8.07 -10.20
C ILE A 184 -6.54 -9.04 -9.06
N MET A 185 -5.86 -8.60 -8.00
CA MET A 185 -5.50 -9.49 -6.88
C MET A 185 -6.71 -9.91 -6.04
N ARG A 186 -7.69 -9.02 -5.85
CA ARG A 186 -8.97 -9.35 -5.19
C ARG A 186 -9.75 -10.38 -6.00
N ASN A 187 -9.84 -10.19 -7.32
CA ASN A 187 -10.46 -11.16 -8.22
C ASN A 187 -9.71 -12.50 -8.17
N SER A 188 -8.38 -12.47 -8.24
CA SER A 188 -7.56 -13.68 -8.14
C SER A 188 -7.74 -14.45 -6.85
N ALA A 189 -7.87 -13.75 -5.71
CA ALA A 189 -8.16 -14.39 -4.44
C ALA A 189 -9.54 -15.07 -4.46
N MET A 190 -10.56 -14.40 -5.01
CA MET A 190 -11.91 -14.95 -5.09
C MET A 190 -12.01 -16.10 -6.10
N ASP A 191 -11.37 -15.98 -7.26
CA ASP A 191 -11.34 -17.04 -8.27
C ASP A 191 -10.63 -18.28 -7.71
N THR A 192 -9.61 -18.11 -6.85
CA THR A 192 -8.97 -19.23 -6.11
C THR A 192 -9.94 -19.90 -5.13
N ILE A 193 -10.83 -19.13 -4.50
CA ILE A 193 -11.84 -19.64 -3.56
C ILE A 193 -12.94 -20.38 -4.30
N GLU A 194 -13.41 -19.82 -5.40
CA GLU A 194 -14.55 -20.28 -6.19
C GLU A 194 -14.18 -21.39 -7.18
N ALA A 195 -12.90 -21.54 -7.52
CA ALA A 195 -12.44 -22.55 -8.46
C ALA A 195 -12.79 -23.98 -8.00
N GLU A 196 -13.41 -24.70 -8.92
CA GLU A 196 -13.69 -26.14 -8.83
C GLU A 196 -12.38 -26.89 -9.04
N PHE A 197 -11.68 -27.18 -7.96
CA PHE A 197 -10.54 -28.12 -7.99
C PHE A 197 -11.07 -29.51 -7.65
N ASP A 198 -10.61 -30.53 -8.39
CA ASP A 198 -10.69 -31.93 -7.95
C ASP A 198 -10.14 -31.97 -6.53
N ASP A 199 -10.93 -32.50 -5.58
CA ASP A 199 -10.69 -32.41 -4.14
C ASP A 199 -9.27 -32.89 -3.78
N CYS A 200 -8.32 -31.96 -3.76
CA CYS A 200 -6.90 -32.24 -3.60
C CYS A 200 -6.52 -32.41 -2.12
N GLY A 201 -7.50 -32.47 -1.22
CA GLY A 201 -7.32 -32.63 0.22
C GLY A 201 -6.61 -31.47 0.92
N GLN A 202 -6.42 -30.34 0.24
CA GLN A 202 -5.75 -29.15 0.77
C GLN A 202 -6.74 -28.02 1.07
N PRO A 203 -6.50 -27.24 2.14
CA PRO A 203 -7.29 -26.04 2.41
C PRO A 203 -7.24 -25.03 1.25
N VAL A 204 -8.32 -24.28 1.05
CA VAL A 204 -8.49 -23.36 -0.07
C VAL A 204 -7.35 -22.33 -0.20
N TRP A 205 -6.83 -21.82 0.91
CA TRP A 205 -5.73 -20.85 0.91
C TRP A 205 -4.38 -21.44 0.48
N LYS A 206 -4.19 -22.76 0.54
CA LYS A 206 -2.99 -23.44 0.03
C LYS A 206 -3.04 -23.65 -1.49
N ARG A 207 -4.20 -23.47 -2.13
CA ARG A 207 -4.35 -23.64 -3.58
C ARG A 207 -3.59 -22.58 -4.39
N VAL A 208 -3.20 -21.46 -3.77
CA VAL A 208 -2.36 -20.42 -4.38
C VAL A 208 -1.02 -20.96 -4.88
N TYR A 209 -0.53 -22.06 -4.30
CA TYR A 209 0.72 -22.72 -4.72
C TYR A 209 0.55 -23.63 -5.94
N LEU A 210 -0.69 -23.90 -6.36
CA LEU A 210 -0.99 -24.66 -7.57
C LEU A 210 -0.98 -23.77 -8.83
N LEU A 211 -1.01 -22.44 -8.65
CA LEU A 211 -1.00 -21.47 -9.73
C LEU A 211 0.43 -20.92 -9.91
N ASP A 212 1.06 -21.30 -11.01
CA ASP A 212 2.34 -20.69 -11.39
C ASP A 212 2.14 -19.27 -11.94
N SER A 213 3.24 -18.51 -12.03
CA SER A 213 3.17 -17.11 -12.47
C SER A 213 2.64 -16.96 -13.90
N ALA A 214 2.89 -17.96 -14.76
CA ALA A 214 2.47 -17.96 -16.15
C ALA A 214 0.95 -18.17 -16.27
N GLY A 215 0.40 -19.15 -15.55
CA GLY A 215 -1.03 -19.41 -15.48
C GLY A 215 -1.78 -18.23 -14.88
N TRP A 216 -1.27 -17.64 -13.79
CA TRP A 216 -1.85 -16.42 -13.21
C TRP A 216 -1.84 -15.26 -14.21
N TYR A 217 -0.70 -15.00 -14.85
CA TYR A 217 -0.59 -13.96 -15.86
C TYR A 217 -1.58 -14.18 -17.01
N GLN A 218 -1.73 -15.41 -17.49
CA GLN A 218 -2.64 -15.75 -18.58
C GLN A 218 -4.11 -15.45 -18.22
N CYS A 219 -4.53 -15.70 -16.97
CA CYS A 219 -5.88 -15.40 -16.49
C CYS A 219 -6.18 -13.89 -16.44
N TYR A 220 -5.18 -13.07 -16.13
CA TYR A 220 -5.34 -11.61 -15.94
C TYR A 220 -4.57 -10.79 -16.97
N LYS A 221 -4.28 -11.37 -18.14
CA LYS A 221 -3.35 -10.81 -19.12
C LYS A 221 -3.69 -9.38 -19.54
N GLU A 222 -4.92 -9.18 -20.01
CA GLU A 222 -5.36 -7.88 -20.54
C GLU A 222 -5.23 -6.75 -19.51
N PRO A 223 -5.82 -6.84 -18.30
CA PRO A 223 -5.68 -5.76 -17.32
C PRO A 223 -4.24 -5.60 -16.80
N LEU A 224 -3.41 -6.65 -16.79
CA LEU A 224 -1.99 -6.53 -16.46
C LEU A 224 -1.20 -5.75 -17.52
N LEU A 225 -1.50 -5.97 -18.80
CA LEU A 225 -0.90 -5.21 -19.90
C LEU A 225 -1.32 -3.74 -19.88
N GLU A 226 -2.55 -3.44 -19.47
CA GLU A 226 -2.98 -2.06 -19.27
C GLU A 226 -2.20 -1.37 -18.13
N ILE A 227 -1.99 -2.05 -16.99
CA ILE A 227 -1.13 -1.51 -15.91
C ILE A 227 0.29 -1.27 -16.42
N LYS A 228 0.83 -2.21 -17.20
CA LYS A 228 2.16 -2.07 -17.80
C LYS A 228 2.23 -0.83 -18.69
N CYS A 229 1.28 -0.65 -19.61
CA CYS A 229 1.23 0.51 -20.51
C CYS A 229 1.13 1.83 -19.71
N LEU A 230 0.31 1.87 -18.67
CA LEU A 230 0.24 3.03 -17.77
C LEU A 230 1.58 3.27 -17.08
N ALA A 231 2.23 2.24 -16.56
CA ALA A 231 3.52 2.33 -15.91
C ALA A 231 4.60 2.91 -16.85
N GLU A 232 4.65 2.46 -18.11
CA GLU A 232 5.58 2.94 -19.12
C GLU A 232 5.34 4.41 -19.53
N SER A 233 4.08 4.86 -19.48
CA SER A 233 3.70 6.24 -19.81
C SER A 233 4.15 7.27 -18.77
N ILE A 234 4.45 6.83 -17.55
CA ILE A 234 4.79 7.70 -16.42
C ILE A 234 6.31 7.89 -16.35
N PRO A 235 6.82 9.14 -16.37
CA PRO A 235 8.25 9.41 -16.22
C PRO A 235 8.79 8.92 -14.87
N ARG A 236 10.09 8.63 -14.80
CA ARG A 236 10.71 8.16 -13.54
C ARG A 236 10.72 9.23 -12.43
N ASN A 237 10.85 10.51 -12.80
CA ASN A 237 11.11 11.62 -11.88
C ASN A 237 9.86 12.51 -11.69
N ILE A 238 8.82 11.91 -11.13
CA ILE A 238 7.51 12.54 -10.91
C ILE A 238 7.28 12.97 -9.47
N GLU A 239 8.23 12.69 -8.58
CA GLU A 239 8.11 13.06 -7.18
C GLU A 239 8.19 14.58 -7.03
N ARG A 240 7.52 15.09 -6.00
CA ARG A 240 7.64 16.50 -5.64
C ARG A 240 9.03 16.73 -5.07
N VAL A 241 9.70 17.78 -5.53
CA VAL A 241 10.89 18.28 -4.85
C VAL A 241 10.38 18.85 -3.53
N HIS A 242 10.77 18.26 -2.41
CA HIS A 242 10.66 18.96 -1.14
C HIS A 242 11.66 20.12 -1.24
N GLU A 243 11.17 21.34 -1.47
CA GLU A 243 11.98 22.53 -1.23
C GLU A 243 12.40 22.46 0.24
N VAL A 244 13.68 22.18 0.46
CA VAL A 244 14.31 22.46 1.74
C VAL A 244 14.23 23.97 1.86
N VAL A 245 13.32 24.46 2.70
CA VAL A 245 13.35 25.85 3.12
C VAL A 245 14.62 25.98 3.94
N GLU A 246 15.72 26.36 3.29
CA GLU A 246 16.89 26.90 3.96
C GLU A 246 16.44 28.24 4.55
N ASP A 247 16.01 28.22 5.81
CA ASP A 247 15.79 29.44 6.59
C ASP A 247 17.16 30.15 6.73
N VAL A 248 17.31 31.28 6.02
CA VAL A 248 18.39 32.25 6.13
C VAL A 248 18.12 33.22 7.28
#